data_AF-A0A2D6CZ25-F1
#
_entry.id   AF-A0A2D6CZ25-F1
#
_cell.length_a   1.000
_cell.length_b   1.000
_cell.length_c   1.000
_cell.angle_alpha   90.00
_cell.angle_beta   90.00
_cell.angle_gamma   90.00
#
_symmetry.space_group_name_H-M   'P 1'
#
loop_
_entity.id
_entity.type
_entity.pdbx_description
1 polymer ?
#
loop_
_entity_poly.entity_id
_entity_poly.type
_entity_poly.pdbx_seq_one_letter_code
_entity_poly.pdbx_strand_id
1 'polypeptide(L)'
;AGVHLRSQAPFDMFDADGDATVRRVPADAAPADVAITHDYYDHREADHDLNVVLPCDRARELVDAGAVGSLSRTAPSLMGHIDGRHVATLMDVTAPEIASELVEEEVDFALLTPA
;
A
#
# COMPACT_ATOMS: atom_id res chain seq x y z
N ALA A 1 -4.36 0.95 3.97
CA ALA A 1 -5.59 0.22 3.60
C ALA A 1 -5.49 -1.30 3.82
N GLY A 2 -4.31 -1.88 4.09
CA GLY A 2 -4.21 -3.33 4.28
C GLY A 2 -4.28 -4.13 2.97
N VAL A 3 -3.94 -3.51 1.83
CA VAL A 3 -3.87 -4.20 0.53
C VAL A 3 -2.60 -5.07 0.48
N HIS A 4 -2.71 -6.29 -0.01
CA HIS A 4 -1.57 -7.17 -0.25
C HIS A 4 -1.87 -8.16 -1.37
N LEU A 5 -0.84 -8.81 -1.91
CA LEU A 5 -1.06 -9.94 -2.82
C LEU A 5 -1.66 -11.11 -2.05
N ARG A 6 -2.55 -11.87 -2.69
CA ARG A 6 -3.10 -13.11 -2.14
C ARG A 6 -2.03 -14.16 -1.84
N SER A 7 -0.88 -14.08 -2.51
CA SER A 7 0.29 -14.93 -2.28
C SER A 7 1.15 -14.50 -1.08
N GLN A 8 0.98 -13.27 -0.59
CA GLN A 8 1.66 -12.76 0.59
C GLN A 8 0.90 -13.18 1.86
N ALA A 9 1.62 -13.28 2.97
CA ALA A 9 0.98 -13.40 4.28
C ALA A 9 0.05 -12.20 4.49
N PRO A 10 -1.21 -12.43 4.93
CA PRO A 10 -2.08 -11.36 5.40
C PRO A 10 -1.41 -10.50 6.47
N PHE A 11 -1.91 -9.30 6.68
CA PHE A 11 -1.51 -8.51 7.83
C PHE A 11 -2.05 -9.13 9.12
N ASP A 12 -1.32 -8.95 10.22
CA ASP A 12 -1.73 -9.47 11.53
C ASP A 12 -2.89 -8.64 12.14
N MET A 13 -4.06 -9.27 12.25
CA MET A 13 -5.25 -8.69 12.88
C MET A 13 -5.44 -9.15 14.34
N PHE A 14 -4.59 -10.06 14.84
CA PHE A 14 -4.66 -10.59 16.20
C PHE A 14 -3.87 -9.74 17.20
N ASP A 15 -2.87 -9.01 16.72
CA ASP A 15 -2.14 -8.03 17.51
C ASP A 15 -2.98 -6.76 17.70
N ALA A 16 -3.27 -6.40 18.95
CA ALA A 16 -4.08 -5.22 19.26
C ALA A 16 -3.42 -3.89 18.84
N ASP A 17 -2.09 -3.88 18.73
CA ASP A 17 -1.32 -2.73 18.23
C ASP A 17 -1.20 -2.76 16.69
N GLY A 18 -1.68 -3.81 16.03
CA GLY A 18 -1.67 -4.00 14.58
C GLY A 18 -0.39 -4.59 14.00
N ASP A 19 -0.10 -4.26 12.74
CA ASP A 19 1.01 -4.83 11.97
C ASP A 19 1.86 -3.71 11.34
N ALA A 20 3.07 -3.50 11.86
CA ALA A 20 4.00 -2.48 11.34
C ALA A 20 4.76 -2.91 10.08
N THR A 21 4.51 -4.10 9.52
CA THR A 21 5.21 -4.55 8.31
C THR A 21 4.61 -3.93 7.05
N VAL A 22 5.39 -3.94 5.96
CA VAL A 22 4.97 -3.45 4.65
C VAL A 22 4.75 -4.59 3.68
N ARG A 23 3.80 -4.43 2.77
CA ARG A 23 3.58 -5.30 1.61
C ARG A 23 3.89 -4.51 0.35
N ARG A 24 4.77 -5.03 -0.49
CA ARG A 24 5.10 -4.44 -1.80
C ARG A 24 4.16 -5.04 -2.83
N VAL A 25 3.17 -4.26 -3.24
CA VAL A 25 2.21 -4.68 -4.25
C VAL A 25 2.74 -4.20 -5.60
N PRO A 26 2.95 -5.07 -6.60
CA PRO A 26 3.29 -4.64 -7.95
C PRO A 26 2.28 -3.60 -8.41
N ALA A 27 2.75 -2.50 -8.98
CA ALA A 27 1.82 -1.45 -9.41
C ALA A 27 0.80 -2.01 -10.39
N ASP A 28 1.18 -2.99 -11.22
CA ASP A 28 0.38 -3.68 -12.24
C ASP A 28 -0.34 -4.94 -11.77
N ALA A 29 -0.42 -5.15 -10.44
CA ALA A 29 -1.17 -6.25 -9.88
C ALA A 29 -2.63 -6.21 -10.35
N ALA A 30 -3.12 -7.34 -10.85
CA ALA A 30 -4.53 -7.46 -11.21
C ALA A 30 -5.39 -7.43 -9.94
N PRO A 31 -6.59 -6.82 -9.96
CA PRO A 31 -7.51 -6.81 -8.81
C PRO A 31 -7.81 -8.22 -8.28
N ALA A 32 -7.83 -9.23 -9.16
CA ALA A 32 -8.04 -10.62 -8.77
C ALA A 32 -6.90 -11.21 -7.91
N ASP A 33 -5.69 -10.68 -8.02
CA ASP A 33 -4.49 -11.17 -7.34
C ASP A 33 -4.25 -10.49 -5.99
N VAL A 34 -5.02 -9.45 -5.67
CA VAL A 34 -4.93 -8.74 -4.39
C VAL A 34 -6.05 -9.14 -3.42
N ALA A 35 -5.78 -8.91 -2.15
CA ALA A 35 -6.73 -8.99 -1.06
C ALA A 35 -6.54 -7.79 -0.11
N ILE A 36 -7.57 -7.52 0.69
CA ILE A 36 -7.54 -6.52 1.75
C ILE A 36 -7.71 -7.28 3.07
N THR A 37 -6.76 -7.08 3.98
CA THR A 37 -6.89 -7.55 5.37
C THR A 37 -6.93 -6.32 6.26
N HIS A 38 -8.12 -5.95 6.73
CA HIS A 38 -8.32 -4.80 7.60
C HIS A 38 -9.74 -4.77 8.23
N ASP A 39 -9.91 -5.35 9.42
CA ASP A 39 -11.25 -5.52 10.02
C ASP A 39 -11.85 -4.22 10.61
N TYR A 40 -11.08 -3.12 10.67
CA TYR A 40 -11.52 -1.87 11.30
C TYR A 40 -12.26 -0.89 10.36
N TYR A 41 -12.43 -1.21 9.07
CA TYR A 41 -13.30 -0.44 8.17
C TYR A 41 -14.02 -1.36 7.18
N ASP A 42 -15.12 -0.85 6.63
CA ASP A 42 -15.90 -1.54 5.60
C ASP A 42 -15.25 -1.35 4.22
N HIS A 43 -14.57 -2.39 3.74
CA HIS A 43 -13.83 -2.35 2.49
C HIS A 43 -14.63 -2.83 1.26
N ARG A 44 -15.96 -2.95 1.34
CA ARG A 44 -16.79 -3.43 0.20
C ARG A 44 -16.62 -2.62 -1.08
N GLU A 45 -16.47 -1.31 -0.96
CA GLU A 45 -16.24 -0.44 -2.13
C GLU A 45 -14.85 -0.68 -2.73
N ALA A 46 -13.84 -0.90 -1.89
CA ALA A 46 -12.49 -1.22 -2.32
C ALA A 46 -12.39 -2.63 -2.94
N ASP A 47 -13.22 -3.57 -2.49
CA ASP A 47 -13.35 -4.90 -3.11
C ASP A 47 -13.97 -4.82 -4.50
N HIS A 48 -14.84 -3.84 -4.74
CA HIS A 48 -15.46 -3.61 -6.05
C HIS A 48 -14.55 -2.81 -6.99
N ASP A 49 -13.91 -1.76 -6.48
CA ASP A 49 -12.92 -0.95 -7.20
C ASP A 49 -11.70 -0.67 -6.33
N LEU A 50 -10.62 -1.40 -6.61
CA LEU A 50 -9.35 -1.26 -5.91
C LEU A 50 -8.79 0.16 -6.01
N ASN A 51 -9.14 0.93 -7.05
CA ASN A 51 -8.64 2.29 -7.24
C ASN A 51 -9.12 3.27 -6.16
N VAL A 52 -10.10 2.90 -5.33
CA VAL A 52 -10.50 3.71 -4.17
C VAL A 52 -9.39 3.78 -3.12
N VAL A 53 -8.61 2.70 -2.96
CA VAL A 53 -7.56 2.61 -1.93
C VAL A 53 -6.15 2.44 -2.51
N LEU A 54 -6.03 1.96 -3.74
CA LEU A 54 -4.78 1.76 -4.47
C LEU A 54 -4.98 2.16 -5.95
N PRO A 55 -4.95 3.46 -6.29
CA PRO A 55 -5.30 4.04 -7.59
C PRO A 55 -4.22 3.83 -8.66
N CYS A 56 -3.65 2.63 -8.76
CA CYS A 56 -2.59 2.35 -9.73
C CYS A 56 -3.08 2.46 -11.17
N ASP A 57 -4.32 2.12 -11.48
CA ASP A 57 -4.85 2.29 -12.85
C ASP A 57 -5.04 3.76 -13.19
N ARG A 58 -5.54 4.56 -12.25
CA ARG A 58 -5.63 6.02 -12.41
C ARG A 58 -4.25 6.66 -12.58
N ALA A 59 -3.23 6.16 -11.86
CA ALA A 59 -1.87 6.62 -12.02
C ALA A 59 -1.30 6.26 -13.41
N ARG A 60 -1.61 5.06 -13.95
CA ARG A 60 -1.24 4.70 -15.33
C ARG A 60 -1.89 5.62 -16.36
N GLU A 61 -3.17 5.96 -16.19
CA GLU A 61 -3.85 6.88 -17.10
C GLU A 61 -3.16 8.25 -17.15
N LEU A 62 -2.61 8.73 -16.02
CA LEU A 62 -1.80 9.95 -15.98
C LEU A 62 -0.46 9.80 -16.70
N VAL A 63 0.16 8.61 -16.64
CA VAL A 63 1.36 8.29 -17.41
C VAL A 63 1.06 8.24 -18.91
N ASP A 64 -0.01 7.56 -19.31
CA ASP A 64 -0.46 7.44 -20.69
C ASP A 64 -0.84 8.81 -21.29
N ALA A 65 -1.40 9.70 -20.47
CA ALA A 65 -1.69 11.08 -20.84
C ALA A 65 -0.44 11.99 -20.87
N GLY A 66 0.72 11.50 -20.44
CA GLY A 66 1.98 12.25 -20.36
C GLY A 66 2.01 13.31 -19.25
N ALA A 67 1.08 13.26 -18.30
CA ALA A 67 1.04 14.17 -17.15
C ALA A 67 2.03 13.75 -16.05
N VAL A 68 2.33 12.46 -15.97
CA VAL A 68 3.34 11.86 -15.08
C VAL A 68 4.35 11.10 -15.97
N GLY A 69 5.63 11.17 -15.65
CA GLY A 69 6.68 10.55 -16.47
C GLY A 69 6.65 9.01 -16.42
N SER A 70 6.52 8.45 -15.23
CA SER A 70 6.52 7.00 -14.98
C SER A 70 5.84 6.68 -13.65
N LEU A 71 5.55 5.40 -13.42
CA LEU A 71 5.06 4.88 -12.15
C LEU A 71 6.14 3.97 -11.54
N SER A 72 6.26 3.98 -10.21
CA SER A 72 7.12 3.05 -9.48
C SER A 72 6.73 1.59 -9.77
N ARG A 73 7.66 0.66 -9.63
CA ARG A 73 7.40 -0.77 -9.88
C ARG A 73 6.44 -1.34 -8.86
N THR A 74 6.52 -0.84 -7.63
CA THR A 74 5.70 -1.30 -6.52
C THR A 74 5.02 -0.13 -5.82
N ALA A 75 3.84 -0.41 -5.28
CA ALA A 75 3.14 0.43 -4.33
C ALA A 75 3.33 -0.17 -2.92
N PRO A 76 4.04 0.53 -2.02
CA PRO A 76 4.13 0.14 -0.62
C PRO A 76 2.75 0.22 0.04
N SER A 77 2.30 -0.87 0.66
CA SER A 77 1.04 -0.95 1.38
C SER A 77 1.29 -1.28 2.85
N LEU A 78 0.63 -0.51 3.71
CA LEU A 78 0.67 -0.67 5.16
C LEU A 78 -0.71 -1.06 5.70
N MET A 79 -0.69 -1.71 6.85
CA MET A 79 -1.87 -1.86 7.69
C MET A 79 -2.37 -0.46 8.12
N GLY A 80 -3.68 -0.25 8.12
CA GLY A 80 -4.29 1.03 8.51
C GLY A 80 -4.42 1.21 10.03
N HIS A 81 -4.18 0.15 10.80
CA HIS A 81 -4.10 0.17 12.26
C HIS A 81 -2.66 -0.16 12.70
N ILE A 82 -1.89 0.85 13.08
CA ILE A 82 -0.52 0.72 13.62
C ILE A 82 -0.43 1.64 14.83
N ASP A 83 -0.52 1.08 16.03
CA ASP A 83 -0.64 1.83 17.28
C ASP A 83 0.37 1.31 18.33
N GLY A 84 0.38 1.93 19.52
CA GLY A 84 1.14 1.48 20.68
C GLY A 84 2.62 1.29 20.36
N ARG A 85 3.13 0.07 20.60
CA ARG A 85 4.56 -0.24 20.43
C ARG A 85 5.00 -0.21 18.96
N HIS A 86 4.08 -0.45 18.04
CA HIS A 86 4.36 -0.56 16.61
C HIS A 86 4.55 0.80 15.94
N VAL A 87 4.14 1.91 16.58
CA VAL A 87 4.43 3.28 16.10
C VAL A 87 5.94 3.51 16.02
N ALA A 88 6.70 3.08 17.03
CA ALA A 88 8.16 3.21 16.99
C ALA A 88 8.76 2.37 15.86
N THR A 89 8.26 1.15 15.65
CA THR A 89 8.70 0.30 14.53
C THR A 89 8.40 0.94 13.17
N LEU A 90 7.22 1.51 13.00
CA LEU A 90 6.88 2.24 11.77
C LEU A 90 7.83 3.41 11.54
N MET A 91 8.05 4.24 12.56
CA MET A 91 8.84 5.47 12.44
C MET A 91 10.34 5.21 12.25
N ASP A 92 10.89 4.22 12.96
CA ASP A 92 12.34 4.00 13.03
C ASP A 92 12.82 2.89 12.07
N VAL A 93 11.92 2.06 11.55
CA VAL A 93 12.26 0.91 10.68
C VAL A 93 11.48 0.93 9.37
N THR A 94 10.17 0.76 9.41
CA THR A 94 9.38 0.49 8.19
C THR A 94 9.31 1.69 7.26
N ALA A 95 9.04 2.90 7.79
CA ALA A 95 8.98 4.10 6.96
C ALA A 95 10.34 4.48 6.37
N PRO A 96 11.47 4.41 7.12
CA PRO A 96 12.81 4.54 6.54
C PRO A 96 13.11 3.51 5.44
N GLU A 97 12.73 2.24 5.62
CA GLU A 97 12.90 1.18 4.61
C GLU A 97 12.16 1.53 3.31
N ILE A 98 10.88 1.93 3.42
CA ILE A 98 10.09 2.39 2.26
C ILE A 98 10.73 3.61 1.61
N ALA A 99 11.18 4.59 2.40
CA ALA A 99 11.80 5.80 1.86
C ALA A 99 13.08 5.49 1.10
N SER A 100 13.92 4.58 1.59
CA SER A 100 15.12 4.11 0.89
C SER A 100 14.77 3.46 -0.45
N GLU A 101 13.76 2.59 -0.50
CA GLU A 101 13.31 1.96 -1.74
C GLU A 101 12.80 2.98 -2.76
N LEU A 102 12.01 3.97 -2.33
CA LEU A 102 11.51 5.02 -3.21
C LEU A 102 12.64 5.90 -3.77
N VAL A 103 13.67 6.17 -2.96
CA VAL A 103 14.88 6.88 -3.43
C VAL A 103 15.66 6.04 -4.44
N GLU A 104 15.79 4.73 -4.22
CA GLU A 104 16.45 3.81 -5.16
C GLU A 104 15.69 3.68 -6.50
N GLU A 105 14.36 3.79 -6.47
CA GLU A 105 13.50 3.84 -7.65
C GLU A 105 13.42 5.25 -8.31
N GLU A 106 14.18 6.23 -7.81
CA GLU A 106 14.19 7.63 -8.30
C GLU A 106 12.79 8.28 -8.29
N VAL A 107 11.97 7.96 -7.28
CA VAL A 107 10.60 8.49 -7.15
C VAL A 107 10.62 9.97 -6.72
N ASP A 108 10.05 10.85 -7.56
CA ASP A 108 9.94 12.28 -7.27
C ASP A 108 8.78 12.64 -6.33
N PHE A 109 7.66 11.90 -6.43
CA PHE A 109 6.42 12.19 -5.71
C PHE A 109 5.76 10.91 -5.19
N ALA A 110 5.25 10.95 -3.96
CA ALA A 110 4.44 9.89 -3.37
C ALA A 110 2.98 10.34 -3.21
N LEU A 111 2.05 9.47 -3.59
CA LEU A 111 0.63 9.64 -3.33
C LEU A 111 0.24 8.74 -2.16
N LEU A 112 -0.13 9.35 -1.02
CA LEU A 112 -0.66 8.61 0.12
C LEU A 112 -2.18 8.53 0.03
N THR A 113 -2.70 7.31 0.00
CA THR A 113 -4.14 7.04 -0.06
C THR A 113 -4.64 6.56 1.30
N PRO A 114 -5.58 7.29 1.94
CA PRO A 114 -6.25 6.77 3.13
C PRO A 114 -7.21 5.64 2.74
N ALA A 115 -7.59 4.85 3.74
CA ALA A 115 -8.70 3.91 3.65
C ALA A 115 -9.99 4.56 4.18
#